data_AF-A0A8J5JAS2-F1
#
_entry.id   AF-A0A8J5JAS2-F1
#
_cell.length_a   1.000
_cell.length_b   1.000
_cell.length_c   1.000
_cell.angle_alpha   90.00
_cell.angle_beta   90.00
_cell.angle_gamma   90.00
#
_symmetry.space_group_name_H-M   'P 1'
#
loop_
_entity.id
_entity.type
_entity.pdbx_description
1 polymer ?
#
loop_
_entity_poly.entity_id
_entity_poly.type
_entity_poly.pdbx_seq_one_letter_code
_entity_poly.pdbx_strand_id
1 'polypeptide(L)'
;MVLTDMYVILSPDPCATEEKEKEKKLPSPTIAVHDALDVLWHDFHNTWDLSHAVLTTLASSGGDTITDESPVKLLNIEAIPDILKWLNGTFVPQVFVTADPYDERLPENEWGRIATYNQVLGGVSFDVTQMHKHDCKSEKFLRTVYGDCYDPEDVVVYEFVIPYYYTSTEAAQILEERGSWLNASTKELLITVPALNSEIPGYVVTTLELDFRGGGYIKPSFTTTPMPVNLFPNTNTIVLDILRITDLQDRNSDALAPLIDLLKHIARLSVVMRLLAAAAVFIQGLRVLNTFRNHMGLSVISRSVLKLFAAGTVLFGSHVDEFSSLLISITTCINMVFGEFDFDVIRDVHYAVFFYWSFMALETFVLLNILLAIVVEAYSEEKKKKERTKWWTFRRVLANLFRKVAVKIVDHFQSPSTERSQVVFWGRIRSKKLRCVLESGNSLEWTRDPIVTVERLGQLFPCTSKLERENTMKYLVAGMCHDLGKHSDSTSGDVAVSVSKDKNDTDQI
;
A
#
# COMPACT_ATOMS: atom_id res chain seq x y z
N MET A 1 54.27 -28.29 53.57
CA MET A 1 53.36 -29.12 52.76
C MET A 1 53.69 -28.77 51.31
N VAL A 2 54.62 -29.44 50.62
CA VAL A 2 54.58 -30.86 50.16
C VAL A 2 53.44 -31.03 49.14
N LEU A 3 53.65 -31.39 47.87
CA LEU A 3 54.90 -31.66 47.12
C LEU A 3 54.69 -31.27 45.64
N THR A 4 55.81 -31.19 44.94
CA THR A 4 56.09 -31.17 43.48
C THR A 4 55.26 -32.19 42.66
N ASP A 5 55.01 -32.06 41.35
CA ASP A 5 55.89 -32.28 40.17
C ASP A 5 54.99 -32.26 38.86
N MET A 6 55.42 -32.29 37.58
CA MET A 6 56.74 -32.36 36.91
C MET A 6 56.73 -31.84 35.45
N TYR A 7 57.93 -31.49 34.95
CA TYR A 7 58.48 -31.49 33.58
C TYR A 7 57.93 -30.74 32.34
N VAL A 8 58.93 -30.07 31.75
CA VAL A 8 59.10 -29.39 30.47
C VAL A 8 59.65 -30.35 29.40
N ILE A 9 59.21 -30.18 28.14
CA ILE A 9 59.79 -30.63 26.84
C ILE A 9 59.97 -32.14 26.58
N LEU A 10 59.29 -32.60 25.51
CA LEU A 10 59.92 -33.40 24.46
C LEU A 10 59.80 -32.65 23.12
N SER A 11 60.77 -32.88 22.24
CA SER A 11 61.01 -32.15 20.98
C SER A 11 60.20 -32.74 19.79
N PRO A 12 60.34 -32.25 18.54
CA PRO A 12 59.24 -32.18 17.57
C PRO A 12 59.06 -33.46 16.73
N ASP A 13 57.98 -33.50 15.96
CA ASP A 13 58.06 -34.08 14.60
C ASP A 13 57.11 -33.35 13.61
N PRO A 14 57.45 -33.34 12.31
CA PRO A 14 56.80 -32.46 11.33
C PRO A 14 55.68 -33.14 10.55
N CYS A 15 54.57 -32.43 10.34
CA CYS A 15 53.78 -32.52 9.12
C CYS A 15 52.90 -31.28 8.99
N ALA A 16 52.95 -30.62 7.82
CA ALA A 16 52.24 -29.38 7.58
C ALA A 16 50.71 -29.56 7.52
N THR A 17 49.97 -28.54 7.95
CA THR A 17 48.73 -28.14 7.26
C THR A 17 48.51 -26.65 7.47
N GLU A 18 48.13 -25.95 6.40
CA GLU A 18 48.09 -24.49 6.32
C GLU A 18 46.93 -23.91 7.14
N GLU A 19 47.21 -23.07 8.14
CA GLU A 19 46.19 -22.19 8.70
C GLU A 19 45.95 -21.01 7.76
N LYS A 20 44.86 -21.09 6.98
CA LYS A 20 44.32 -19.92 6.27
C LYS A 20 43.61 -19.03 7.28
N GLU A 21 44.12 -17.81 7.45
CA GLU A 21 43.40 -16.73 8.13
C GLU A 21 42.00 -16.58 7.53
N LYS A 22 40.97 -16.92 8.29
CA LYS A 22 39.59 -16.57 7.95
C LYS A 22 39.35 -15.14 8.40
N GLU A 23 39.45 -14.23 7.44
CA GLU A 23 38.91 -12.88 7.50
C GLU A 23 37.51 -12.91 8.14
N LYS A 24 37.40 -12.38 9.36
CA LYS A 24 36.23 -12.56 10.23
C LYS A 24 35.13 -11.59 9.80
N LYS A 25 34.49 -11.92 8.67
CA LYS A 25 33.41 -11.14 8.05
C LYS A 25 32.37 -10.78 9.12
N LEU A 26 32.28 -9.49 9.43
CA LEU A 26 31.38 -8.96 10.46
C LEU A 26 29.94 -9.44 10.15
N PRO A 27 29.20 -10.00 11.12
CA PRO A 27 27.86 -10.49 10.85
C PRO A 27 26.98 -9.32 10.38
N SER A 28 26.15 -9.58 9.37
CA SER A 28 25.20 -8.62 8.84
C SER A 28 24.34 -8.06 9.98
N PRO A 29 24.17 -6.72 10.10
CA PRO A 29 23.35 -6.15 11.16
C PRO A 29 21.95 -6.74 11.08
N THR A 30 21.53 -7.41 12.16
CA THR A 30 20.26 -8.10 12.26
C THR A 30 19.49 -7.47 13.41
N ILE A 31 18.41 -6.77 13.07
CA ILE A 31 17.49 -6.11 14.00
C ILE A 31 16.19 -6.92 14.06
N ALA A 32 15.54 -7.01 15.23
CA ALA A 32 14.25 -7.68 15.30
C ALA A 32 13.15 -6.78 14.72
N VAL A 33 12.06 -7.38 14.23
CA VAL A 33 10.99 -6.61 13.57
C VAL A 33 10.32 -5.61 14.51
N HIS A 34 10.25 -5.90 15.81
CA HIS A 34 9.72 -4.95 16.81
C HIS A 34 10.66 -3.75 16.98
N ASP A 35 11.95 -3.96 17.28
CA ASP A 35 12.96 -2.89 17.35
C ASP A 35 12.97 -2.02 16.08
N ALA A 36 12.86 -2.65 14.90
CA ALA A 36 12.82 -1.95 13.61
C ALA A 36 11.54 -1.13 13.42
N LEU A 37 10.39 -1.63 13.89
CA LEU A 37 9.14 -0.88 13.89
C LEU A 37 9.21 0.29 14.89
N ASP A 38 9.70 0.07 16.11
CA ASP A 38 9.80 1.11 17.13
C ASP A 38 10.72 2.26 16.67
N VAL A 39 11.85 1.94 16.01
CA VAL A 39 12.71 2.95 15.36
C VAL A 39 11.96 3.70 14.24
N LEU A 40 11.21 3.00 13.37
CA LEU A 40 10.42 3.65 12.31
C LEU A 40 9.31 4.56 12.87
N TRP A 41 8.62 4.14 13.93
CA TRP A 41 7.54 4.91 14.55
C TRP A 41 8.05 6.10 15.36
N HIS A 42 9.22 5.98 15.98
CA HIS A 42 9.90 7.07 16.69
C HIS A 42 10.16 8.27 15.75
N ASP A 43 10.66 8.02 14.54
CA ASP A 43 10.91 9.07 13.55
C ASP A 43 9.60 9.76 13.10
N PHE A 44 8.49 9.02 12.99
CA PHE A 44 7.17 9.61 12.71
C PHE A 44 6.65 10.47 13.85
N HIS A 45 6.85 10.07 15.12
CA HIS A 45 6.42 10.83 16.29
C HIS A 45 7.18 12.17 16.36
N ASN A 46 8.50 12.13 16.28
CA ASN A 46 9.35 13.32 16.25
C ASN A 46 8.99 14.27 15.09
N THR A 47 8.64 13.72 13.92
CA THR A 47 8.19 14.50 12.75
C THR A 47 6.84 15.18 13.02
N TRP A 48 5.95 14.57 13.80
CA TRP A 48 4.69 15.17 14.23
C TRP A 48 4.92 16.26 15.28
N ASP A 49 5.74 16.01 16.31
CA ASP A 49 6.06 17.00 17.35
C ASP A 49 6.68 18.28 16.77
N LEU A 50 7.63 18.12 15.84
CA LEU A 50 8.25 19.21 15.08
C LEU A 50 7.21 20.07 14.34
N SER A 51 6.26 19.42 13.67
CA SER A 51 5.16 20.08 12.96
C SER A 51 4.23 20.81 13.93
N HIS A 52 3.83 20.11 15.01
CA HIS A 52 2.83 20.56 15.95
C HIS A 52 3.32 21.76 16.76
N ALA A 53 4.57 21.77 17.22
CA ALA A 53 5.15 22.87 18.01
C ALA A 53 5.13 24.21 17.26
N VAL A 54 5.52 24.22 15.97
CA VAL A 54 5.46 25.43 15.14
C VAL A 54 4.02 25.78 14.80
N LEU A 55 3.20 24.80 14.43
CA LEU A 55 1.81 25.03 14.05
C LEU A 55 0.97 25.62 15.20
N THR A 56 1.05 25.07 16.41
CA THR A 56 0.27 25.57 17.55
C THR A 56 0.63 27.01 17.89
N THR A 57 1.92 27.36 17.75
CA THR A 57 2.45 28.69 18.04
C THR A 57 2.03 29.73 17.00
N LEU A 58 1.85 29.35 15.73
CA LEU A 58 1.53 30.28 14.64
C LEU A 58 0.04 30.36 14.28
N ALA A 59 -0.71 29.26 14.38
CA ALA A 59 -2.11 29.18 13.93
C ALA A 59 -3.13 29.14 15.07
N SER A 60 -2.79 28.53 16.22
CA SER A 60 -3.72 28.36 17.35
C SER A 60 -3.49 29.29 18.54
N SER A 61 -2.41 30.07 18.52
CA SER A 61 -2.16 31.13 19.49
C SER A 61 -3.16 32.27 19.31
N GLY A 62 -3.57 32.89 20.42
CA GLY A 62 -4.64 33.88 20.46
C GLY A 62 -5.84 33.43 21.31
N GLY A 63 -6.73 34.38 21.60
CA GLY A 63 -8.03 34.15 22.21
C GLY A 63 -9.12 33.96 21.15
N ASP A 64 -10.22 33.29 21.52
CA ASP A 64 -11.37 33.12 20.63
C ASP A 64 -12.16 34.42 20.42
N THR A 65 -12.07 35.36 21.37
CA THR A 65 -12.74 36.66 21.33
C THR A 65 -11.86 37.73 20.70
N ILE A 66 -12.26 38.26 19.54
CA ILE A 66 -11.66 39.45 18.93
C ILE A 66 -11.98 40.66 19.83
N THR A 67 -10.98 41.16 20.54
CA THR A 67 -11.05 42.43 21.28
C THR A 67 -9.83 43.27 20.94
N ASP A 68 -9.87 44.58 21.18
CA ASP A 68 -8.76 45.48 20.84
C ASP A 68 -7.50 45.27 21.71
N GLU A 69 -7.60 44.47 22.78
CA GLU A 69 -6.50 44.16 23.72
C GLU A 69 -6.04 42.69 23.67
N SER A 70 -6.76 41.79 22.96
CA SER A 70 -6.44 40.35 22.95
C SER A 70 -5.78 39.90 21.63
N PRO A 71 -4.78 39.00 21.69
CA PRO A 71 -4.26 38.36 20.49
C PRO A 71 -5.36 37.56 19.78
N VAL A 72 -5.47 37.68 18.47
CA VAL A 72 -6.49 37.04 17.63
C VAL A 72 -5.97 35.67 17.17
N LYS A 73 -6.82 34.66 17.02
CA LYS A 73 -6.42 33.39 16.36
C LYS A 73 -6.48 33.52 14.84
N LEU A 74 -5.56 32.88 14.11
CA LEU A 74 -5.54 32.89 12.63
C LEU A 74 -6.88 32.48 12.03
N LEU A 75 -7.54 31.47 12.61
CA LEU A 75 -8.84 30.95 12.14
C LEU A 75 -10.03 31.89 12.39
N ASN A 76 -9.85 32.95 13.18
CA ASN A 76 -10.90 33.92 13.54
C ASN A 76 -10.78 35.22 12.72
N ILE A 77 -9.97 35.24 11.66
CA ILE A 77 -9.84 36.38 10.75
C ILE A 77 -11.04 36.38 9.79
N GLU A 78 -11.88 37.43 9.87
CA GLU A 78 -13.03 37.60 8.98
C GLU A 78 -12.80 38.74 7.95
N ALA A 79 -12.04 39.79 8.31
CA ALA A 79 -11.80 40.94 7.46
C ALA A 79 -10.33 41.40 7.41
N ILE A 80 -9.98 42.24 6.42
CA ILE A 80 -8.63 42.80 6.24
C ILE A 80 -8.07 43.49 7.50
N PRO A 81 -8.83 44.27 8.28
CA PRO A 81 -8.32 44.86 9.53
C PRO A 81 -7.90 43.81 10.57
N ASP A 82 -8.54 42.64 10.59
CA ASP A 82 -8.23 41.56 11.53
C ASP A 82 -6.90 40.89 11.19
N ILE A 83 -6.53 40.85 9.90
CA ILE A 83 -5.21 40.41 9.44
C ILE A 83 -4.12 41.28 10.06
N LEU A 84 -4.28 42.62 10.04
CA LEU A 84 -3.30 43.54 10.62
C LEU A 84 -3.24 43.42 12.14
N LYS A 85 -4.39 43.26 12.82
CA LYS A 85 -4.44 42.99 14.27
C LYS A 85 -3.75 41.67 14.63
N TRP A 86 -4.01 40.60 13.87
CA TRP A 86 -3.36 39.31 14.05
C TRP A 86 -1.85 39.37 13.76
N LEU A 87 -1.44 40.04 12.69
CA LEU A 87 -0.03 40.21 12.34
C LEU A 87 0.74 40.90 13.46
N ASN A 88 0.31 42.09 13.89
CA ASN A 88 1.02 42.88 14.89
C ASN A 88 0.86 42.32 16.31
N GLY A 89 -0.32 41.82 16.68
CA GLY A 89 -0.63 41.38 18.04
C GLY A 89 -0.30 39.91 18.33
N THR A 90 -0.14 39.06 17.31
CA THR A 90 0.01 37.61 17.48
C THR A 90 1.17 37.04 16.66
N PHE A 91 1.19 37.21 15.35
CA PHE A 91 2.21 36.59 14.49
C PHE A 91 3.62 37.16 14.71
N VAL A 92 3.76 38.49 14.64
CA VAL A 92 5.07 39.16 14.73
C VAL A 92 5.76 38.92 16.08
N PRO A 93 5.08 39.02 17.25
CA PRO A 93 5.67 38.69 18.54
C PRO A 93 6.10 37.22 18.68
N GLN A 94 5.45 36.27 18.00
CA GLN A 94 5.76 34.84 18.06
C GLN A 94 6.91 34.43 17.12
N VAL A 95 7.15 35.19 16.04
CA VAL A 95 8.16 34.87 15.03
C VAL A 95 9.44 35.70 15.18
N PHE A 96 9.33 36.97 15.57
CA PHE A 96 10.46 37.90 15.72
C PHE A 96 10.81 38.11 17.20
N VAL A 97 11.01 37.00 17.91
CA VAL A 97 11.39 36.98 19.33
C VAL A 97 12.85 37.42 19.49
N THR A 98 13.10 38.43 20.32
CA THR A 98 14.45 38.95 20.64
C THR A 98 14.72 39.13 22.13
N ALA A 99 13.71 38.88 22.98
CA ALA A 99 13.79 38.88 24.43
C ALA A 99 13.11 37.62 24.98
N ASP A 100 13.48 37.24 26.20
CA ASP A 100 12.91 36.10 26.92
C ASP A 100 11.59 36.48 27.64
N PRO A 101 10.91 35.53 28.33
CA PRO A 101 9.69 35.82 29.07
C PRO A 101 9.83 36.78 30.26
N TYR A 102 11.04 37.26 30.56
CA TYR A 102 11.36 38.21 31.63
C TYR A 102 11.89 39.55 31.09
N ASP A 103 11.70 39.81 29.79
CA ASP A 103 12.22 40.97 29.04
C ASP A 103 13.76 41.07 28.99
N GLU A 104 14.49 40.00 29.30
CA GLU A 104 15.95 39.96 29.10
C GLU A 104 16.29 39.69 27.63
N ARG A 105 17.22 40.47 27.07
CA ARG A 105 17.59 40.37 25.65
C ARG A 105 18.31 39.06 25.36
N LEU A 106 17.73 38.25 24.47
CA LEU A 106 18.32 36.99 24.01
C LEU A 106 19.60 37.26 23.20
N PRO A 107 20.57 36.32 23.16
CA PRO A 107 21.72 36.43 22.28
C PRO A 107 21.32 36.20 20.81
N GLU A 108 22.08 36.78 19.88
CA GLU A 108 21.71 36.87 18.44
C GLU A 108 21.45 35.52 17.76
N ASN A 109 22.07 34.45 18.28
CA ASN A 109 21.90 33.06 17.81
C ASN A 109 20.58 32.39 18.28
N GLU A 110 19.75 33.13 19.00
CA GLU A 110 18.43 32.67 19.49
C GLU A 110 17.28 33.60 19.06
N TRP A 111 17.59 34.65 18.29
CA TRP A 111 16.58 35.54 17.72
C TRP A 111 15.76 34.78 16.68
N GLY A 112 14.45 34.97 16.70
CA GLY A 112 13.53 34.30 15.79
C GLY A 112 13.41 32.80 16.02
N ARG A 113 13.45 32.34 17.27
CA ARG A 113 13.10 30.96 17.64
C ARG A 113 11.62 30.83 17.99
N ILE A 114 10.95 29.92 17.29
CA ILE A 114 9.55 29.56 17.52
C ILE A 114 9.51 28.32 18.44
N ALA A 115 8.64 28.35 19.46
CA ALA A 115 8.50 27.26 20.44
C ALA A 115 9.84 26.77 21.03
N THR A 116 10.70 27.70 21.45
CA THR A 116 12.03 27.49 22.08
C THR A 116 13.12 26.93 21.17
N TYR A 117 12.84 25.94 20.32
CA TYR A 117 13.86 25.15 19.61
C TYR A 117 13.87 25.30 18.07
N ASN A 118 12.83 25.90 17.48
CA ASN A 118 12.70 25.97 16.02
C ASN A 118 13.22 27.32 15.50
N GLN A 119 14.45 27.35 15.03
CA GLN A 119 15.11 28.54 14.49
C GLN A 119 14.55 28.90 13.12
N VAL A 120 14.01 30.11 12.93
CA VAL A 120 13.60 30.58 11.59
C VAL A 120 14.82 30.67 10.66
N LEU A 121 14.71 30.07 9.48
CA LEU A 121 15.76 30.05 8.46
C LEU A 121 15.63 31.24 7.52
N GLY A 122 16.52 32.22 7.69
CA GLY A 122 16.62 33.39 6.82
C GLY A 122 15.56 34.46 7.09
N GLY A 123 14.28 34.12 7.04
CA GLY A 123 13.20 35.05 7.34
C GLY A 123 11.82 34.53 6.99
N VAL A 124 10.83 35.43 7.05
CA VAL A 124 9.44 35.18 6.66
C VAL A 124 9.21 35.74 5.27
N SER A 125 8.76 34.89 4.33
CA SER A 125 8.33 35.30 2.99
C SER A 125 6.83 35.57 3.00
N PHE A 126 6.43 36.70 2.42
CA PHE A 126 5.04 37.12 2.21
C PHE A 126 4.78 37.18 0.71
N ASP A 127 3.98 36.25 0.19
CA ASP A 127 3.52 36.24 -1.20
C ASP A 127 2.10 36.81 -1.24
N VAL A 128 1.90 37.89 -2.00
CA VAL A 128 0.62 38.62 -2.08
C VAL A 128 0.12 38.58 -3.52
N THR A 129 -0.94 37.82 -3.76
CA THR A 129 -1.58 37.73 -5.08
C THR A 129 -2.68 38.79 -5.18
N GLN A 130 -2.54 39.74 -6.12
CA GLN A 130 -3.55 40.76 -6.43
C GLN A 130 -4.16 40.54 -7.81
N MET A 131 -5.46 40.78 -7.94
CA MET A 131 -6.24 40.67 -9.17
C MET A 131 -6.22 41.97 -9.98
N HIS A 132 -6.17 41.85 -11.30
CA HIS A 132 -6.37 42.99 -12.18
C HIS A 132 -7.82 43.50 -12.15
N LYS A 133 -7.96 44.82 -12.26
CA LYS A 133 -9.25 45.52 -12.32
C LYS A 133 -9.84 45.43 -13.72
N HIS A 134 -11.13 45.15 -13.81
CA HIS A 134 -11.89 45.11 -15.05
C HIS A 134 -13.34 45.59 -14.87
N ASP A 135 -13.98 45.95 -15.99
CA ASP A 135 -15.41 46.26 -16.03
C ASP A 135 -16.25 45.06 -15.56
N CYS A 136 -17.04 45.24 -14.50
CA CYS A 136 -17.98 44.21 -14.05
C CYS A 136 -18.86 43.66 -15.18
N LYS A 137 -19.01 42.32 -15.21
CA LYS A 137 -19.92 41.57 -16.10
C LYS A 137 -21.40 41.76 -15.73
N SER A 138 -21.77 42.96 -15.28
CA SER A 138 -23.10 43.38 -14.85
C SER A 138 -23.77 44.31 -15.86
N GLU A 139 -25.10 44.40 -15.76
CA GLU A 139 -25.93 45.32 -16.53
C GLU A 139 -25.49 46.77 -16.39
N LYS A 140 -25.63 47.56 -17.46
CA LYS A 140 -25.05 48.92 -17.53
C LYS A 140 -25.48 49.85 -16.39
N PHE A 141 -26.69 49.70 -15.88
CA PHE A 141 -27.21 50.52 -14.77
C PHE A 141 -26.60 50.17 -13.41
N LEU A 142 -26.08 48.95 -13.22
CA LEU A 142 -25.43 48.51 -11.97
C LEU A 142 -23.96 48.95 -11.91
N ARG A 143 -23.32 49.17 -13.05
CA ARG A 143 -21.90 49.61 -13.11
C ARG A 143 -21.66 50.94 -12.41
N THR A 144 -22.61 51.88 -12.51
CA THR A 144 -22.55 53.18 -11.81
C THR A 144 -22.65 53.05 -10.28
N VAL A 145 -23.15 51.92 -9.77
CA VAL A 145 -23.29 51.64 -8.33
C VAL A 145 -22.11 50.82 -7.79
N TYR A 146 -21.63 49.84 -8.57
CA TYR A 146 -20.64 48.86 -8.11
C TYR A 146 -19.18 49.27 -8.37
N GLY A 147 -18.92 50.11 -9.38
CA GLY A 147 -17.55 50.45 -9.79
C GLY A 147 -16.85 49.32 -10.55
N ASP A 148 -15.56 49.13 -10.27
CA ASP A 148 -14.71 48.12 -10.91
C ASP A 148 -14.88 46.74 -10.25
N CYS A 149 -14.71 45.68 -11.03
CA CYS A 149 -14.59 44.30 -10.56
C CYS A 149 -13.15 43.79 -10.68
N TYR A 150 -12.87 42.66 -10.03
CA TYR A 150 -11.55 42.02 -10.02
C TYR A 150 -11.62 40.68 -10.76
N ASP A 151 -10.67 40.40 -11.65
CA ASP A 151 -10.64 39.12 -12.37
C ASP A 151 -9.77 38.10 -11.60
N PRO A 152 -10.33 36.97 -11.13
CA PRO A 152 -9.56 35.96 -10.41
C PRO A 152 -8.61 35.15 -11.32
N GLU A 153 -8.75 35.23 -12.64
CA GLU A 153 -7.87 34.55 -13.61
C GLU A 153 -6.63 35.40 -13.98
N ASP A 154 -6.73 36.73 -13.89
CA ASP A 154 -5.66 37.67 -14.24
C ASP A 154 -5.05 38.32 -12.99
N VAL A 155 -3.86 37.86 -12.59
CA VAL A 155 -3.24 38.19 -11.29
C VAL A 155 -1.76 38.60 -11.39
N VAL A 156 -1.34 39.45 -10.46
CA VAL A 156 0.05 39.83 -10.19
C VAL A 156 0.43 39.33 -8.79
N VAL A 157 1.62 38.73 -8.66
CA VAL A 157 2.16 38.31 -7.36
C VAL A 157 3.27 39.26 -6.94
N TYR A 158 3.19 39.74 -5.71
CA TYR A 158 4.21 40.55 -5.05
C TYR A 158 4.81 39.74 -3.90
N GLU A 159 6.09 39.39 -3.96
CA GLU A 159 6.81 38.77 -2.85
C GLU A 159 7.67 39.81 -2.10
N PHE A 160 7.76 39.66 -0.79
CA PHE A 160 8.80 40.29 0.02
C PHE A 160 9.18 39.42 1.22
N VAL A 161 10.42 39.57 1.71
CA VAL A 161 10.94 38.80 2.85
C VAL A 161 11.31 39.73 3.99
N ILE A 162 10.89 39.41 5.22
CA ILE A 162 11.32 40.06 6.46
C ILE A 162 12.36 39.14 7.14
N PRO A 163 13.63 39.56 7.28
CA PRO A 163 14.67 38.71 7.87
C PRO A 163 14.46 38.38 9.35
N TYR A 164 14.85 37.18 9.79
CA TYR A 164 14.60 36.69 11.16
C TYR A 164 15.25 37.54 12.27
N TYR A 165 16.29 38.31 11.93
CA TYR A 165 17.08 39.10 12.87
C TYR A 165 16.54 40.51 13.12
N TYR A 166 15.40 40.87 12.53
CA TYR A 166 14.69 42.12 12.86
C TYR A 166 13.94 41.98 14.18
N THR A 167 13.83 43.07 14.92
CA THR A 167 12.99 43.13 16.13
C THR A 167 11.50 43.10 15.76
N SER A 168 10.66 42.68 16.69
CA SER A 168 9.20 42.65 16.51
C SER A 168 8.65 44.05 16.17
N THR A 169 9.24 45.12 16.70
CA THR A 169 8.90 46.52 16.39
C THR A 169 9.28 46.93 14.96
N GLU A 170 10.46 46.55 14.48
CA GLU A 170 10.90 46.85 13.10
C GLU A 170 10.07 46.06 12.09
N ALA A 171 9.79 44.79 12.38
CA ALA A 171 8.94 43.95 11.54
C ALA A 171 7.49 44.49 11.43
N ALA A 172 6.90 44.94 12.54
CA ALA A 172 5.59 45.58 12.54
C ALA A 172 5.59 46.90 11.74
N GLN A 173 6.61 47.75 11.92
CA GLN A 173 6.76 48.99 11.16
C GLN A 173 6.84 48.75 9.65
N ILE A 174 7.58 47.73 9.20
CA ILE A 174 7.68 47.38 7.77
C ILE A 174 6.32 46.94 7.19
N LEU A 175 5.50 46.23 7.96
CA LEU A 175 4.15 45.81 7.55
C LEU A 175 3.18 46.99 7.46
N GLU A 176 3.30 47.97 8.38
CA GLU A 176 2.52 49.21 8.41
C GLU A 176 2.95 50.20 7.31
N GLU A 177 4.24 50.46 7.13
CA GLU A 177 4.78 51.37 6.11
C GLU A 177 4.43 50.92 4.68
N ARG A 178 4.31 49.61 4.46
CA ARG A 178 3.86 49.06 3.17
C ARG A 178 2.38 49.36 2.89
N GLY A 179 1.56 49.62 3.91
CA GLY A 179 0.26 50.34 3.92
C GLY A 179 -0.91 49.89 3.02
N SER A 180 -0.67 49.61 1.75
CA SER A 180 -1.67 49.37 0.70
C SER A 180 -1.56 48.00 0.02
N TRP A 181 -0.63 47.16 0.50
CA TRP A 181 -0.36 45.83 -0.04
C TRP A 181 -1.55 44.85 0.13
N LEU A 182 -2.35 45.02 1.19
CA LEU A 182 -3.66 44.39 1.36
C LEU A 182 -4.77 45.36 1.01
N ASN A 183 -5.62 45.00 0.05
CA ASN A 183 -6.80 45.78 -0.35
C ASN A 183 -7.82 44.88 -1.06
N ALA A 184 -8.90 45.45 -1.59
CA ALA A 184 -9.98 44.69 -2.24
C ALA A 184 -9.55 43.93 -3.52
N SER A 185 -8.38 44.20 -4.10
CA SER A 185 -7.81 43.39 -5.19
C SER A 185 -7.07 42.14 -4.71
N THR A 186 -6.74 42.02 -3.42
CA THR A 186 -6.03 40.86 -2.89
C THR A 186 -6.90 39.62 -3.02
N LYS A 187 -6.35 38.59 -3.68
CA LYS A 187 -6.95 37.26 -3.86
C LYS A 187 -6.44 36.27 -2.82
N GLU A 188 -5.17 36.38 -2.47
CA GLU A 188 -4.48 35.40 -1.64
C GLU A 188 -3.31 36.10 -0.94
N LEU A 189 -3.12 35.78 0.33
CA LEU A 189 -1.91 36.09 1.10
C LEU A 189 -1.35 34.77 1.62
N LEU A 190 -0.13 34.43 1.20
CA LEU A 190 0.65 33.31 1.73
C LEU A 190 1.81 33.85 2.58
N ILE A 191 1.90 33.37 3.82
CA ILE A 191 2.99 33.70 4.73
C ILE A 191 3.77 32.42 4.99
N THR A 192 4.99 32.34 4.48
CA THR A 192 5.85 31.16 4.61
C THR A 192 6.94 31.38 5.65
N VAL A 193 6.92 30.54 6.69
CA VAL A 193 7.89 30.49 7.78
C VAL A 193 8.64 29.15 7.71
N PRO A 194 9.84 29.11 7.11
CA PRO A 194 10.73 27.97 7.21
C PRO A 194 11.48 28.02 8.55
N ALA A 195 11.47 26.92 9.30
CA ALA A 195 12.22 26.78 10.53
C ALA A 195 13.03 25.47 10.56
N LEU A 196 14.12 25.47 11.31
CA LEU A 196 15.00 24.34 11.57
C LEU A 196 14.98 24.01 13.06
N ASN A 197 14.78 22.74 13.38
CA ASN A 197 14.98 22.22 14.72
C ASN A 197 16.28 21.40 14.75
N SER A 198 17.06 21.55 15.83
CA SER A 198 18.33 20.85 16.02
C SER A 198 18.25 19.74 17.08
N GLU A 199 17.27 19.79 17.98
CA GLU A 199 16.99 18.73 18.96
C GLU A 199 16.33 17.53 18.27
N ILE A 200 15.32 17.82 17.44
CA ILE A 200 14.76 16.89 16.47
C ILE A 200 15.35 17.29 15.11
N PRO A 201 16.25 16.51 14.49
CA PRO A 201 16.98 16.92 13.28
C PRO A 201 16.07 16.96 12.04
N GLY A 202 15.32 18.06 11.93
CA GLY A 202 14.31 18.27 10.90
C GLY A 202 14.08 19.76 10.64
N TYR A 203 13.75 20.08 9.39
CA TYR A 203 13.23 21.38 9.00
C TYR A 203 11.72 21.28 8.78
N VAL A 204 11.05 22.40 8.98
CA VAL A 204 9.60 22.50 8.90
C VAL A 204 9.24 23.76 8.14
N VAL A 205 8.52 23.60 7.04
CA VAL A 205 8.00 24.73 6.26
C VAL A 205 6.54 24.89 6.61
N THR A 206 6.20 25.96 7.33
CA THR A 206 4.82 26.32 7.63
C THR A 206 4.39 27.43 6.67
N THR A 207 3.31 27.20 5.94
CA THR A 207 2.64 28.20 5.12
C THR A 207 1.28 28.48 5.75
N LEU A 208 1.05 29.75 6.09
CA LEU A 208 -0.25 30.27 6.51
C LEU A 208 -0.89 30.93 5.28
N GLU A 209 -2.17 30.67 5.05
CA GLU A 209 -2.88 31.03 3.82
C GLU A 209 -4.16 31.77 4.19
N LEU A 210 -4.43 32.88 3.50
CA LEU A 210 -5.64 33.67 3.61
C LEU A 210 -6.21 33.85 2.20
N ASP A 211 -7.19 33.02 1.85
CA ASP A 211 -7.85 32.99 0.54
C ASP A 211 -9.08 33.92 0.53
N PHE A 212 -9.01 35.00 -0.27
CA PHE A 212 -10.05 36.00 -0.40
C PHE A 212 -11.06 35.56 -1.46
N ARG A 213 -12.17 35.01 -0.99
CA ARG A 213 -13.22 34.46 -1.85
C ARG A 213 -13.99 35.61 -2.51
N GLY A 214 -14.42 35.44 -3.75
CA GLY A 214 -15.18 36.46 -4.52
C GLY A 214 -16.52 36.91 -3.91
N GLY A 215 -16.98 36.27 -2.83
CA GLY A 215 -18.11 36.74 -2.01
C GLY A 215 -17.73 37.74 -0.91
N GLY A 216 -16.46 38.11 -0.77
CA GLY A 216 -15.94 39.01 0.28
C GLY A 216 -15.54 38.31 1.59
N TYR A 217 -15.73 37.00 1.69
CA TYR A 217 -15.30 36.18 2.83
C TYR A 217 -13.82 35.79 2.69
N ILE A 218 -13.06 35.88 3.78
CA ILE A 218 -11.67 35.43 3.87
C ILE A 218 -11.66 34.02 4.47
N LYS A 219 -11.07 33.04 3.79
CA LYS A 219 -10.89 31.68 4.32
C LYS A 219 -9.46 31.50 4.83
N PRO A 220 -9.25 31.50 6.16
CA PRO A 220 -7.95 31.16 6.74
C PRO A 220 -7.68 29.65 6.65
N SER A 221 -6.47 29.31 6.25
CA SER A 221 -5.92 27.95 6.25
C SER A 221 -4.45 27.96 6.65
N PHE A 222 -3.91 26.79 6.96
CA PHE A 222 -2.49 26.60 7.23
C PHE A 222 -2.07 25.22 6.72
N THR A 223 -0.80 25.09 6.36
CA THR A 223 -0.17 23.81 6.03
C THR A 223 1.24 23.80 6.58
N THR A 224 1.57 22.77 7.35
CA THR A 224 2.92 22.56 7.90
C THR A 224 3.50 21.28 7.31
N THR A 225 4.65 21.41 6.64
CA THR A 225 5.37 20.30 6.02
C THR A 225 6.66 20.03 6.79
N PRO A 226 6.69 19.04 7.70
CA PRO A 226 7.89 18.63 8.41
C PRO A 226 8.72 17.66 7.55
N MET A 227 10.04 17.79 7.62
CA MET A 227 11.00 17.06 6.79
C MET A 227 12.28 16.75 7.61
N PRO A 228 12.80 15.51 7.59
CA PRO A 228 14.06 15.20 8.26
C PRO A 228 15.22 15.93 7.57
N VAL A 229 16.22 16.39 8.32
CA VAL A 229 17.43 17.03 7.75
C VAL A 229 18.19 16.06 6.84
N ASN A 230 18.18 14.76 7.17
CA ASN A 230 18.80 13.72 6.37
C ASN A 230 17.75 12.94 5.57
N LEU A 231 17.40 13.42 4.36
CA LEU A 231 16.47 12.71 3.46
C LEU A 231 17.03 11.36 2.96
N PHE A 232 18.36 11.24 2.83
CA PHE A 232 19.03 10.07 2.26
C PHE A 232 20.39 9.81 2.95
N PRO A 233 20.51 8.82 3.86
CA PRO A 233 21.73 8.57 4.63
C PRO A 233 22.91 8.00 3.81
N ASN A 234 22.80 7.95 2.48
CA ASN A 234 23.88 7.50 1.59
C ASN A 234 24.78 8.67 1.17
N THR A 235 26.09 8.44 1.27
CA THR A 235 27.15 9.45 1.07
C THR A 235 27.14 10.16 -0.28
N ASN A 236 26.57 9.54 -1.31
CA ASN A 236 26.63 10.03 -2.69
C ASN A 236 25.60 11.12 -3.02
N THR A 237 24.50 11.22 -2.26
CA THR A 237 23.47 12.27 -2.42
C THR A 237 23.79 13.53 -1.62
N ILE A 238 24.44 13.38 -0.46
CA ILE A 238 24.86 14.48 0.43
C ILE A 238 25.72 15.52 -0.33
N VAL A 239 26.54 15.09 -1.29
CA VAL A 239 27.40 15.98 -2.08
C VAL A 239 26.58 16.96 -2.94
N LEU A 240 25.42 16.56 -3.46
CA LEU A 240 24.58 17.44 -4.30
C LEU A 240 23.88 18.52 -3.48
N ASP A 241 23.47 18.22 -2.24
CA ASP A 241 22.82 19.19 -1.36
C ASP A 241 23.85 20.13 -0.72
N ILE A 242 24.99 19.62 -0.22
CA ILE A 242 26.04 20.47 0.37
C ILE A 242 26.59 21.47 -0.67
N LEU A 243 26.87 21.03 -1.90
CA LEU A 243 27.41 21.92 -2.95
C LEU A 243 26.45 23.07 -3.29
N ARG A 244 25.14 22.90 -3.03
CA ARG A 244 24.09 23.89 -3.28
C ARG A 244 23.83 24.79 -2.08
N ILE A 245 24.01 24.26 -0.86
CA ILE A 245 23.91 25.03 0.39
C ILE A 245 25.12 25.94 0.59
N THR A 246 26.33 25.51 0.20
CA THR A 246 27.54 26.36 0.29
C THR A 246 27.50 27.60 -0.61
N ASP A 247 26.67 27.59 -1.65
CA ASP A 247 26.47 28.72 -2.58
C ASP A 247 25.45 29.75 -2.05
N LEU A 248 24.71 29.42 -0.98
CA LEU A 248 23.70 30.27 -0.34
C LEU A 248 24.21 30.94 0.96
N GLN A 249 25.48 30.71 1.33
CA GLN A 249 26.11 31.28 2.53
C GLN A 249 26.73 32.67 2.26
N ASP A 250 26.11 33.50 1.41
CA ASP A 250 26.49 34.91 1.28
C ASP A 250 25.49 35.79 2.04
N ARG A 251 26.01 36.73 2.85
CA ARG A 251 25.21 37.53 3.79
C ARG A 251 24.55 38.72 3.12
N ASN A 252 23.84 38.49 2.03
CA ASN A 252 23.15 39.52 1.27
C ASN A 252 21.63 39.31 1.35
N SER A 253 20.87 40.41 1.49
CA SER A 253 19.39 40.39 1.47
C SER A 253 18.81 39.62 0.29
N ASP A 254 19.52 39.70 -0.84
CA ASP A 254 19.08 39.21 -2.14
C ASP A 254 19.24 37.68 -2.28
N ALA A 255 20.01 37.03 -1.38
CA ALA A 255 20.17 35.58 -1.31
C ALA A 255 19.06 34.89 -0.49
N LEU A 256 18.24 35.66 0.23
CA LEU A 256 17.27 35.14 1.19
C LEU A 256 16.02 34.54 0.52
N ALA A 257 15.44 35.24 -0.46
CA ALA A 257 14.28 34.73 -1.19
C ALA A 257 14.58 33.43 -1.97
N PRO A 258 15.71 33.31 -2.72
CA PRO A 258 16.08 32.05 -3.37
C PRO A 258 16.23 30.84 -2.42
N LEU A 259 16.71 31.06 -1.19
CA LEU A 259 16.78 30.01 -0.17
C LEU A 259 15.38 29.56 0.27
N ILE A 260 14.48 30.51 0.54
CA ILE A 260 13.10 30.20 0.95
C ILE A 260 12.35 29.49 -0.19
N ASP A 261 12.52 29.93 -1.44
CA ASP A 261 11.95 29.28 -2.63
C ASP A 261 12.44 27.84 -2.82
N LEU A 262 13.73 27.59 -2.58
CA LEU A 262 14.29 26.24 -2.61
C LEU A 262 13.60 25.35 -1.54
N LEU A 263 13.39 25.87 -0.33
CA LEU A 263 12.68 25.15 0.74
C LEU A 263 11.19 24.94 0.42
N LYS A 264 10.49 25.96 -0.12
CA LYS A 264 9.11 25.85 -0.65
C LYS A 264 9.03 24.72 -1.70
N HIS A 265 10.00 24.65 -2.62
CA HIS A 265 10.04 23.63 -3.68
C HIS A 265 10.32 22.21 -3.14
N ILE A 266 11.29 22.06 -2.25
CA ILE A 266 11.64 20.79 -1.61
C ILE A 266 10.44 20.26 -0.79
N ALA A 267 9.76 21.13 -0.04
CA ALA A 267 8.53 20.79 0.68
C ALA A 267 7.45 20.23 -0.25
N ARG A 268 7.12 20.95 -1.34
CA ARG A 268 6.14 20.50 -2.34
C ARG A 268 6.52 19.14 -2.95
N LEU A 269 7.79 18.94 -3.32
CA LEU A 269 8.27 17.67 -3.86
C LEU A 269 8.10 16.50 -2.88
N SER A 270 8.36 16.73 -1.58
CA SER A 270 8.21 15.69 -0.56
C SER A 270 6.76 15.27 -0.33
N VAL A 271 5.81 16.22 -0.39
CA VAL A 271 4.37 15.93 -0.30
C VAL A 271 3.95 15.08 -1.50
N VAL A 272 4.38 15.43 -2.72
CA VAL A 272 4.13 14.62 -3.93
C VAL A 272 4.70 13.22 -3.79
N MET A 273 5.92 13.06 -3.28
CA MET A 273 6.53 11.74 -3.05
C MET A 273 5.76 10.90 -2.01
N ARG A 274 5.31 11.51 -0.90
CA ARG A 274 4.46 10.88 0.11
C ARG A 274 3.12 10.43 -0.48
N LEU A 275 2.48 11.28 -1.30
CA LEU A 275 1.23 10.96 -1.98
C LEU A 275 1.40 9.82 -3.00
N LEU A 276 2.48 9.80 -3.78
CA LEU A 276 2.78 8.71 -4.72
C LEU A 276 3.02 7.37 -4.01
N ALA A 277 3.75 7.38 -2.89
CA ALA A 277 3.96 6.19 -2.05
C ALA A 277 2.65 5.67 -1.45
N ALA A 278 1.83 6.56 -0.88
CA ALA A 278 0.51 6.21 -0.36
C ALA A 278 -0.43 5.67 -1.46
N ALA A 279 -0.43 6.29 -2.64
CA ALA A 279 -1.20 5.83 -3.79
C ALA A 279 -0.76 4.43 -4.27
N ALA A 280 0.54 4.12 -4.26
CA ALA A 280 1.04 2.80 -4.61
C ALA A 280 0.54 1.71 -3.65
N VAL A 281 0.60 1.97 -2.33
CA VAL A 281 0.06 1.07 -1.29
C VAL A 281 -1.47 0.94 -1.42
N PHE A 282 -2.17 2.04 -1.66
CA PHE A 282 -3.62 2.04 -1.85
C PHE A 282 -4.04 1.26 -3.11
N ILE A 283 -3.32 1.40 -4.23
CA ILE A 283 -3.52 0.60 -5.45
C ILE A 283 -3.28 -0.89 -5.18
N GLN A 284 -2.30 -1.24 -4.33
CA GLN A 284 -2.09 -2.63 -3.92
C GLN A 284 -3.26 -3.16 -3.07
N GLY A 285 -3.82 -2.36 -2.16
CA GLY A 285 -5.06 -2.68 -1.44
C GLY A 285 -6.27 -2.81 -2.37
N LEU A 286 -6.44 -1.89 -3.32
CA LEU A 286 -7.49 -1.95 -4.34
C LEU A 286 -7.38 -3.18 -5.24
N ARG A 287 -6.17 -3.69 -5.52
CA ARG A 287 -6.00 -4.96 -6.25
C ARG A 287 -6.56 -6.15 -5.49
N VAL A 288 -6.46 -6.17 -4.15
CA VAL A 288 -7.09 -7.18 -3.29
C VAL A 288 -8.62 -7.01 -3.27
N LEU A 289 -9.11 -5.76 -3.19
CA LEU A 289 -10.55 -5.47 -3.20
C LEU A 289 -11.21 -5.76 -4.56
N ASN A 290 -10.47 -5.63 -5.67
CA ASN A 290 -10.95 -5.93 -7.02
C ASN A 290 -11.35 -7.41 -7.21
N THR A 291 -10.86 -8.31 -6.35
CA THR A 291 -11.31 -9.71 -6.27
C THR A 291 -12.79 -9.84 -5.86
N PHE A 292 -13.34 -8.86 -5.14
CA PHE A 292 -14.74 -8.85 -4.67
C PHE A 292 -15.70 -8.05 -5.57
N ARG A 293 -15.20 -7.39 -6.63
CA ARG A 293 -15.95 -6.42 -7.46
C ARG A 293 -17.20 -6.99 -8.14
N ASN A 294 -17.28 -8.31 -8.34
CA ASN A 294 -18.34 -8.95 -9.10
C ASN A 294 -19.62 -9.24 -8.27
N HIS A 295 -19.72 -8.76 -7.02
CA HIS A 295 -20.94 -8.93 -6.23
C HIS A 295 -22.03 -7.93 -6.63
N MET A 296 -23.19 -8.43 -7.10
CA MET A 296 -24.29 -7.61 -7.62
C MET A 296 -24.74 -6.52 -6.64
N GLY A 297 -24.81 -6.83 -5.34
CA GLY A 297 -25.22 -5.91 -4.28
C GLY A 297 -24.36 -4.64 -4.15
N LEU A 298 -23.02 -4.73 -4.25
CA LEU A 298 -22.15 -3.55 -4.13
C LEU A 298 -22.36 -2.55 -5.28
N SER A 299 -22.73 -3.03 -6.47
CA SER A 299 -22.99 -2.17 -7.64
C SER A 299 -24.28 -1.36 -7.54
N VAL A 300 -25.23 -1.79 -6.69
CA VAL A 300 -26.49 -1.09 -6.44
C VAL A 300 -26.34 -0.07 -5.31
N ILE A 301 -25.65 -0.44 -4.22
CA ILE A 301 -25.35 0.47 -3.10
C ILE A 301 -24.57 1.68 -3.60
N SER A 302 -23.41 1.46 -4.24
CA SER A 302 -22.52 2.54 -4.72
C SER A 302 -23.22 3.57 -5.62
N ARG A 303 -24.17 3.15 -6.47
CA ARG A 303 -24.95 4.04 -7.35
C ARG A 303 -26.09 4.77 -6.66
N SER A 304 -26.61 4.22 -5.55
CA SER A 304 -27.70 4.83 -4.79
C SER A 304 -27.15 5.87 -3.82
N VAL A 305 -26.10 5.49 -3.10
CA VAL A 305 -25.34 6.32 -2.17
C VAL A 305 -24.77 7.57 -2.86
N LEU A 306 -24.16 7.44 -4.04
CA LEU A 306 -23.65 8.59 -4.82
C LEU A 306 -24.73 9.62 -5.19
N LYS A 307 -25.99 9.21 -5.38
CA LYS A 307 -27.10 10.12 -5.68
C LYS A 307 -27.60 10.87 -4.44
N LEU A 308 -27.56 10.24 -3.27
CA LEU A 308 -27.90 10.87 -2.00
C LEU A 308 -26.87 11.96 -1.65
N PHE A 309 -25.59 11.72 -1.91
CA PHE A 309 -24.52 12.72 -1.75
C PHE A 309 -24.72 13.96 -2.65
N ALA A 310 -25.14 13.75 -3.91
CA ALA A 310 -25.47 14.84 -4.81
C ALA A 310 -26.68 15.65 -4.32
N ALA A 311 -27.67 15.01 -3.69
CA ALA A 311 -28.81 15.70 -3.08
C ALA A 311 -28.41 16.57 -1.88
N GLY A 312 -27.48 16.13 -1.03
CA GLY A 312 -26.94 16.94 0.07
C GLY A 312 -26.31 18.26 -0.43
N THR A 313 -25.46 18.17 -1.46
CA THR A 313 -24.83 19.34 -2.11
C THR A 313 -25.86 20.35 -2.63
N VAL A 314 -26.93 19.85 -3.28
CA VAL A 314 -28.00 20.71 -3.84
C VAL A 314 -28.86 21.35 -2.76
N LEU A 315 -29.04 20.70 -1.61
CA LEU A 315 -29.88 21.21 -0.52
C LEU A 315 -29.14 22.18 0.40
N PHE A 316 -27.87 21.91 0.74
CA PHE A 316 -27.16 22.67 1.79
C PHE A 316 -25.94 23.46 1.29
N GLY A 317 -25.47 23.22 0.06
CA GLY A 317 -24.21 23.80 -0.43
C GLY A 317 -24.17 25.32 -0.60
N SER A 318 -25.32 26.01 -0.49
CA SER A 318 -25.41 27.48 -0.43
C SER A 318 -25.36 28.05 0.99
N HIS A 319 -25.45 27.21 2.02
CA HIS A 319 -25.60 27.62 3.42
C HIS A 319 -24.54 27.03 4.36
N VAL A 320 -23.88 25.93 3.95
CA VAL A 320 -23.04 25.09 4.82
C VAL A 320 -21.79 24.65 4.04
N ASP A 321 -20.58 24.89 4.56
CA ASP A 321 -19.33 24.59 3.83
C ASP A 321 -19.09 23.08 3.70
N GLU A 322 -19.56 22.30 4.67
CA GLU A 322 -19.61 20.84 4.67
C GLU A 322 -20.42 20.27 3.49
N PHE A 323 -21.19 21.11 2.77
CA PHE A 323 -21.91 20.77 1.56
C PHE A 323 -21.55 21.64 0.34
N SER A 324 -20.56 22.54 0.44
CA SER A 324 -20.23 23.52 -0.61
C SER A 324 -19.74 22.89 -1.92
N SER A 325 -19.18 21.68 -1.85
CA SER A 325 -18.79 20.90 -3.02
C SER A 325 -19.19 19.44 -2.90
N LEU A 326 -19.35 18.78 -4.05
CA LEU A 326 -19.73 17.37 -4.11
C LEU A 326 -18.74 16.46 -3.37
N LEU A 327 -17.44 16.74 -3.41
CA LEU A 327 -16.43 15.93 -2.72
C LEU A 327 -16.47 16.12 -1.21
N ILE A 328 -16.66 17.35 -0.71
CA ILE A 328 -16.81 17.61 0.73
C ILE A 328 -18.12 16.99 1.23
N SER A 329 -19.22 17.16 0.49
CA SER A 329 -20.52 16.53 0.77
C SER A 329 -20.46 15.00 0.86
N ILE A 330 -19.59 14.33 0.07
CA ILE A 330 -19.35 12.88 0.23
C ILE A 330 -18.76 12.57 1.60
N THR A 331 -17.71 13.29 2.02
CA THR A 331 -17.09 13.13 3.34
C THR A 331 -18.10 13.40 4.46
N THR A 332 -18.86 14.49 4.36
CA THR A 332 -19.91 14.86 5.33
C THR A 332 -20.99 13.79 5.45
N CYS A 333 -21.48 13.25 4.32
CA CYS A 333 -22.44 12.16 4.33
C CYS A 333 -21.86 10.84 4.87
N ILE A 334 -20.55 10.58 4.69
CA ILE A 334 -19.87 9.44 5.32
C ILE A 334 -19.80 9.63 6.84
N ASN A 335 -19.46 10.84 7.32
CA ASN A 335 -19.46 11.17 8.74
C ASN A 335 -20.87 11.06 9.35
N MET A 336 -21.93 11.39 8.60
CA MET A 336 -23.32 11.12 9.00
C MET A 336 -23.59 9.61 9.16
N VAL A 337 -23.14 8.77 8.21
CA VAL A 337 -23.32 7.29 8.29
C VAL A 337 -22.60 6.68 9.49
N PHE A 338 -21.43 7.21 9.87
CA PHE A 338 -20.70 6.78 11.06
C PHE A 338 -21.16 7.44 12.38
N GLY A 339 -22.01 8.47 12.31
CA GLY A 339 -22.55 9.17 13.48
C GLY A 339 -21.63 10.24 14.07
N GLU A 340 -20.60 10.67 13.34
CA GLU A 340 -19.66 11.74 13.75
C GLU A 340 -20.12 13.14 13.32
N PHE A 341 -21.19 13.24 12.51
CA PHE A 341 -21.73 14.52 12.05
C PHE A 341 -22.58 15.22 13.12
N ASP A 342 -22.23 16.47 13.43
CA ASP A 342 -23.03 17.33 14.31
C ASP A 342 -24.25 17.92 13.56
N PHE A 343 -25.44 17.61 14.07
CA PHE A 343 -26.70 18.10 13.52
C PHE A 343 -26.85 19.64 13.63
N ASP A 344 -26.21 20.27 14.61
CA ASP A 344 -26.36 21.72 14.83
C ASP A 344 -25.87 22.56 13.65
N VAL A 345 -24.91 22.04 12.86
CA VAL A 345 -24.39 22.65 11.62
C VAL A 345 -25.48 22.91 10.56
N ILE A 346 -26.50 22.04 10.47
CA ILE A 346 -27.59 22.16 9.49
C ILE A 346 -28.92 22.60 10.12
N ARG A 347 -29.01 22.69 11.45
CA ARG A 347 -30.25 22.87 12.21
C ARG A 347 -31.07 24.10 11.77
N ASP A 348 -30.40 25.18 11.38
CA ASP A 348 -31.04 26.45 11.04
C ASP A 348 -31.71 26.43 9.65
N VAL A 349 -31.50 25.37 8.85
CA VAL A 349 -32.11 25.20 7.53
C VAL A 349 -33.41 24.41 7.63
N HIS A 350 -34.54 25.00 7.21
CA HIS A 350 -35.89 24.46 7.44
C HIS A 350 -36.14 22.99 7.00
N TYR A 351 -35.44 22.50 5.97
CA TYR A 351 -35.57 21.12 5.48
C TYR A 351 -34.51 20.15 6.03
N ALA A 352 -33.58 20.61 6.87
CA ALA A 352 -32.51 19.80 7.45
C ALA A 352 -33.02 18.62 8.28
N VAL A 353 -34.00 18.85 9.16
CA VAL A 353 -34.61 17.79 9.98
C VAL A 353 -35.15 16.66 9.10
N PHE A 354 -35.90 16.99 8.05
CA PHE A 354 -36.50 15.99 7.17
C PHE A 354 -35.44 15.24 6.35
N PHE A 355 -34.45 15.95 5.81
CA PHE A 355 -33.34 15.34 5.09
C PHE A 355 -32.53 14.39 5.98
N TYR A 356 -32.08 14.87 7.14
CA TYR A 356 -31.24 14.12 8.08
C TYR A 356 -31.95 12.85 8.56
N TRP A 357 -33.19 12.94 9.05
CA TRP A 357 -33.93 11.76 9.50
C TRP A 357 -34.26 10.78 8.36
N SER A 358 -34.54 11.28 7.15
CA SER A 358 -34.75 10.41 5.97
C SER A 358 -33.46 9.70 5.56
N PHE A 359 -32.31 10.40 5.58
CA PHE A 359 -31.00 9.85 5.28
C PHE A 359 -30.59 8.80 6.33
N MET A 360 -30.65 9.14 7.62
CA MET A 360 -30.31 8.22 8.72
C MET A 360 -31.18 6.96 8.70
N ALA A 361 -32.50 7.09 8.45
CA ALA A 361 -33.39 5.94 8.32
C ALA A 361 -33.04 5.09 7.08
N LEU A 362 -32.83 5.71 5.93
CA LEU A 362 -32.50 5.01 4.69
C LEU A 362 -31.17 4.25 4.83
N GLU A 363 -30.08 4.92 5.22
CA GLU A 363 -28.78 4.27 5.33
C GLU A 363 -28.78 3.20 6.43
N THR A 364 -29.31 3.48 7.63
CA THR A 364 -29.34 2.46 8.71
C THR A 364 -30.14 1.22 8.32
N PHE A 365 -31.34 1.38 7.73
CA PHE A 365 -32.16 0.21 7.37
C PHE A 365 -31.74 -0.45 6.06
N VAL A 366 -31.25 0.28 5.06
CA VAL A 366 -30.90 -0.31 3.76
C VAL A 366 -29.48 -0.90 3.80
N LEU A 367 -28.49 -0.16 4.32
CA LEU A 367 -27.09 -0.60 4.32
C LEU A 367 -26.88 -1.80 5.26
N LEU A 368 -27.45 -1.78 6.46
CA LEU A 368 -27.36 -2.90 7.41
C LEU A 368 -28.05 -4.17 6.88
N ASN A 369 -29.26 -4.04 6.31
CA ASN A 369 -29.99 -5.21 5.80
C ASN A 369 -29.31 -5.82 4.57
N ILE A 370 -28.72 -5.01 3.68
CA ILE A 370 -27.95 -5.54 2.54
C ILE A 370 -26.63 -6.16 3.00
N LEU A 371 -25.92 -5.55 3.97
CA LEU A 371 -24.70 -6.14 4.55
C LEU A 371 -25.00 -7.51 5.18
N LEU A 372 -26.07 -7.60 5.99
CA LEU A 372 -26.52 -8.86 6.58
C LEU A 372 -26.89 -9.89 5.50
N ALA A 373 -27.61 -9.47 4.45
CA ALA A 373 -27.97 -10.35 3.34
C ALA A 373 -26.73 -10.92 2.63
N ILE A 374 -25.71 -10.09 2.33
CA ILE A 374 -24.45 -10.53 1.71
C ILE A 374 -23.69 -11.51 2.62
N VAL A 375 -23.58 -11.21 3.92
CA VAL A 375 -22.90 -12.09 4.89
C VAL A 375 -23.63 -13.43 5.03
N VAL A 376 -24.96 -13.42 5.10
CA VAL A 376 -25.78 -14.63 5.18
C VAL A 376 -25.69 -15.45 3.89
N GLU A 377 -25.68 -14.81 2.72
CA GLU A 377 -25.53 -15.48 1.42
C GLU A 377 -24.18 -16.19 1.33
N ALA A 378 -23.07 -15.49 1.59
CA ALA A 378 -21.72 -16.03 1.58
C ALA A 378 -21.55 -17.19 2.60
N TYR A 379 -22.06 -17.02 3.82
CA TYR A 379 -22.07 -18.06 4.84
C TYR A 379 -22.89 -19.29 4.39
N SER A 380 -24.03 -19.08 3.72
CA SER A 380 -24.87 -20.15 3.19
C SER A 380 -24.17 -20.95 2.09
N GLU A 381 -23.36 -20.30 1.25
CA GLU A 381 -22.62 -20.95 0.18
C GLU A 381 -21.50 -21.84 0.74
N GLU A 382 -20.71 -21.33 1.69
CA GLU A 382 -19.67 -22.10 2.36
C GLU A 382 -20.25 -23.27 3.18
N LYS A 383 -21.41 -23.08 3.82
CA LYS A 383 -22.15 -24.18 4.45
C LYS A 383 -22.53 -25.27 3.44
N LYS A 384 -23.07 -24.90 2.26
CA LYS A 384 -23.40 -25.86 1.18
C LYS A 384 -22.16 -26.60 0.66
N LYS A 385 -20.99 -25.94 0.52
CA LYS A 385 -19.72 -26.59 0.15
C LYS A 385 -19.28 -27.61 1.21
N LYS A 386 -19.32 -27.23 2.49
CA LYS A 386 -18.96 -28.11 3.63
C LYS A 386 -19.87 -29.34 3.71
N GLU A 387 -21.17 -29.17 3.53
CA GLU A 387 -22.14 -30.26 3.50
C GLU A 387 -21.95 -31.19 2.29
N ARG A 388 -21.69 -30.63 1.09
CA ARG A 388 -21.33 -31.38 -0.11
C ARG A 388 -20.11 -32.27 0.13
N THR A 389 -19.04 -31.75 0.72
CA THR A 389 -17.81 -32.50 1.03
C THR A 389 -18.03 -33.60 2.07
N LYS A 390 -18.86 -33.35 3.09
CA LYS A 390 -19.31 -34.39 4.04
C LYS A 390 -20.08 -35.51 3.31
N TRP A 391 -21.03 -35.17 2.44
CA TRP A 391 -21.83 -36.14 1.69
C TRP A 391 -20.99 -36.99 0.73
N TRP A 392 -20.05 -36.38 0.00
CA TRP A 392 -19.08 -37.14 -0.83
C TRP A 392 -18.25 -38.10 0.00
N THR A 393 -17.82 -37.69 1.20
CA THR A 393 -17.04 -38.56 2.10
C THR A 393 -17.89 -39.71 2.64
N PHE A 394 -19.12 -39.44 3.06
CA PHE A 394 -20.08 -40.47 3.49
C PHE A 394 -20.41 -41.46 2.36
N ARG A 395 -20.75 -40.96 1.16
CA ARG A 395 -21.04 -41.78 -0.03
C ARG A 395 -19.84 -42.66 -0.41
N ARG A 396 -18.61 -42.14 -0.31
CA ARG A 396 -17.37 -42.90 -0.56
C ARG A 396 -17.15 -44.01 0.49
N VAL A 397 -17.39 -43.74 1.77
CA VAL A 397 -17.33 -44.75 2.84
C VAL A 397 -18.40 -45.82 2.63
N LEU A 398 -19.63 -45.43 2.31
CA LEU A 398 -20.76 -46.32 2.06
C LEU A 398 -20.53 -47.21 0.82
N ALA A 399 -20.01 -46.66 -0.27
CA ALA A 399 -19.63 -47.42 -1.47
C ALA A 399 -18.52 -48.44 -1.18
N ASN A 400 -17.53 -48.09 -0.34
CA ASN A 400 -16.49 -49.01 0.09
C ASN A 400 -17.04 -50.12 1.01
N LEU A 401 -18.03 -49.82 1.85
CA LEU A 401 -18.78 -50.81 2.64
C LEU A 401 -19.55 -51.79 1.75
N PHE A 402 -20.36 -51.28 0.82
CA PHE A 402 -21.07 -52.13 -0.15
C PHE A 402 -20.12 -52.97 -1.00
N ARG A 403 -18.97 -52.43 -1.43
CA ARG A 403 -17.94 -53.19 -2.14
C ARG A 403 -17.39 -54.34 -1.30
N LYS A 404 -17.13 -54.12 0.00
CA LYS A 404 -16.69 -55.19 0.93
C LYS A 404 -17.76 -56.26 1.12
N VAL A 405 -19.03 -55.87 1.25
CA VAL A 405 -20.17 -56.80 1.37
C VAL A 405 -20.36 -57.60 0.08
N ALA A 406 -20.31 -56.95 -1.08
CA ALA A 406 -20.46 -57.61 -2.39
C ALA A 406 -19.38 -58.66 -2.64
N VAL A 407 -18.10 -58.35 -2.36
CA VAL A 407 -17.02 -59.35 -2.45
C VAL A 407 -17.28 -60.52 -1.50
N LYS A 408 -17.68 -60.26 -0.26
CA LYS A 408 -17.97 -61.31 0.73
C LYS A 408 -19.16 -62.21 0.34
N ILE A 409 -20.15 -61.68 -0.38
CA ILE A 409 -21.27 -62.46 -0.93
C ILE A 409 -20.82 -63.29 -2.14
N VAL A 410 -20.00 -62.74 -3.03
CA VAL A 410 -19.43 -63.46 -4.18
C VAL A 410 -18.55 -64.63 -3.72
N ASP A 411 -17.69 -64.41 -2.73
CA ASP A 411 -16.84 -65.47 -2.15
C ASP A 411 -17.68 -66.57 -1.46
N HIS A 412 -18.86 -66.23 -0.91
CA HIS A 412 -19.74 -67.20 -0.25
C HIS A 412 -20.52 -68.10 -1.22
N PHE A 413 -20.65 -67.70 -2.49
CA PHE A 413 -21.38 -68.45 -3.52
C PHE A 413 -20.48 -69.33 -4.41
N GLN A 414 -19.16 -69.38 -4.19
CA GLN A 414 -18.23 -70.05 -5.11
C GLN A 414 -17.92 -71.51 -4.70
N SER A 415 -18.63 -72.44 -5.34
CA SER A 415 -18.48 -73.90 -5.28
C SER A 415 -17.15 -74.39 -5.93
N PRO A 416 -16.59 -75.58 -5.60
CA PRO A 416 -15.22 -75.93 -5.96
C PRO A 416 -15.08 -76.43 -7.41
N SER A 417 -14.63 -75.55 -8.30
CA SER A 417 -14.18 -75.90 -9.66
C SER A 417 -12.91 -75.10 -10.02
N THR A 418 -11.87 -75.25 -9.21
CA THR A 418 -10.85 -74.21 -9.01
C THR A 418 -9.45 -74.63 -9.44
N GLU A 419 -9.19 -74.65 -10.75
CA GLU A 419 -7.83 -74.50 -11.31
C GLU A 419 -7.83 -73.56 -12.52
N ARG A 420 -8.71 -73.82 -13.51
CA ARG A 420 -8.76 -73.05 -14.76
C ARG A 420 -9.01 -71.54 -14.57
N SER A 421 -9.83 -71.16 -13.59
CA SER A 421 -10.16 -69.77 -13.27
C SER A 421 -9.00 -68.98 -12.63
N GLN A 422 -8.01 -69.67 -12.03
CA GLN A 422 -6.82 -69.02 -11.47
C GLN A 422 -5.77 -68.70 -12.55
N VAL A 423 -5.70 -69.50 -13.61
CA VAL A 423 -4.72 -69.36 -14.69
C VAL A 423 -5.19 -68.39 -15.78
N VAL A 424 -6.45 -68.49 -16.20
CA VAL A 424 -7.02 -67.70 -17.30
C VAL A 424 -7.91 -66.57 -16.76
N PHE A 425 -7.85 -65.40 -17.38
CA PHE A 425 -8.80 -64.30 -17.18
C PHE A 425 -9.06 -63.62 -18.53
N TRP A 426 -10.33 -63.45 -18.90
CA TRP A 426 -10.74 -62.79 -20.15
C TRP A 426 -10.04 -63.34 -21.41
N GLY A 427 -9.97 -64.67 -21.54
CA GLY A 427 -9.41 -65.33 -22.74
C GLY A 427 -7.89 -65.20 -22.92
N ARG A 428 -7.15 -64.84 -21.85
CA ARG A 428 -5.68 -64.75 -21.81
C ARG A 428 -5.14 -65.32 -20.50
N ILE A 429 -3.85 -65.70 -20.48
CA ILE A 429 -3.18 -66.15 -19.26
C ILE A 429 -2.90 -64.94 -18.35
N ARG A 430 -3.17 -65.04 -17.05
CA ARG A 430 -2.96 -63.95 -16.09
C ARG A 430 -1.48 -63.57 -15.99
N SER A 431 -1.15 -62.30 -16.25
CA SER A 431 0.23 -61.80 -16.34
C SER A 431 1.09 -62.10 -15.10
N LYS A 432 0.51 -62.04 -13.89
CA LYS A 432 1.23 -62.39 -12.65
C LYS A 432 1.62 -63.88 -12.58
N LYS A 433 0.75 -64.80 -13.02
CA LYS A 433 1.03 -66.23 -12.97
C LYS A 433 1.98 -66.65 -14.10
N LEU A 434 1.82 -66.06 -15.29
CA LEU A 434 2.78 -66.18 -16.40
C LEU A 434 4.19 -65.75 -15.97
N ARG A 435 4.30 -64.56 -15.35
CA ARG A 435 5.54 -64.03 -14.80
C ARG A 435 6.17 -64.97 -13.78
N CYS A 436 5.44 -65.39 -12.74
CA CYS A 436 6.01 -66.29 -11.72
C CYS A 436 6.51 -67.63 -12.30
N VAL A 437 5.83 -68.22 -13.29
CA VAL A 437 6.24 -69.49 -13.89
C VAL A 437 7.49 -69.33 -14.78
N LEU A 438 7.64 -68.19 -15.45
CA LEU A 438 8.86 -67.85 -16.20
C LEU A 438 10.03 -67.54 -15.25
N GLU A 439 9.78 -66.85 -14.13
CA GLU A 439 10.78 -66.49 -13.13
C GLU A 439 11.20 -67.68 -12.24
N SER A 440 10.34 -68.71 -12.05
CA SER A 440 10.65 -69.91 -11.25
C SER A 440 11.30 -71.06 -12.04
N GLY A 441 11.66 -70.84 -13.30
CA GLY A 441 12.02 -71.89 -14.28
C GLY A 441 13.42 -72.50 -14.15
N ASN A 442 13.87 -72.87 -12.94
CA ASN A 442 15.15 -73.57 -12.74
C ASN A 442 15.05 -75.09 -12.98
N SER A 443 14.93 -75.53 -14.24
CA SER A 443 15.42 -76.86 -14.73
C SER A 443 15.04 -77.16 -16.19
N LEU A 444 15.72 -76.53 -17.16
CA LEU A 444 16.10 -77.10 -18.46
C LEU A 444 16.96 -76.03 -19.15
N GLU A 445 18.01 -76.41 -19.88
CA GLU A 445 19.04 -75.47 -20.38
C GLU A 445 18.47 -74.30 -21.20
N TRP A 446 18.60 -73.06 -20.69
CA TRP A 446 18.38 -71.84 -21.47
C TRP A 446 19.67 -71.50 -22.21
N THR A 447 19.91 -72.19 -23.33
CA THR A 447 20.86 -71.72 -24.34
C THR A 447 20.39 -70.38 -24.93
N ARG A 448 21.36 -69.58 -25.40
CA ARG A 448 21.22 -68.13 -25.66
C ARG A 448 19.94 -67.78 -26.45
N ASP A 449 19.22 -66.79 -25.92
CA ASP A 449 17.97 -66.21 -26.42
C ASP A 449 16.73 -67.15 -26.42
N PRO A 450 15.96 -67.20 -25.32
CA PRO A 450 14.82 -68.10 -25.13
C PRO A 450 13.57 -67.64 -25.88
N ILE A 451 13.41 -68.06 -27.14
CA ILE A 451 12.20 -67.76 -27.91
C ILE A 451 10.97 -68.44 -27.26
N VAL A 452 9.99 -67.64 -26.86
CA VAL A 452 8.70 -68.09 -26.31
C VAL A 452 7.72 -68.35 -27.46
N THR A 453 7.41 -69.62 -27.72
CA THR A 453 6.46 -70.04 -28.75
C THR A 453 5.11 -70.47 -28.14
N VAL A 454 4.06 -70.45 -28.97
CA VAL A 454 2.67 -70.84 -28.58
C VAL A 454 2.58 -72.29 -28.10
N GLU A 455 3.50 -73.15 -28.55
CA GLU A 455 3.61 -74.56 -28.15
C GLU A 455 4.28 -74.70 -26.77
N ARG A 456 5.37 -73.96 -26.51
CA ARG A 456 6.02 -73.88 -25.19
C ARG A 456 5.08 -73.36 -24.10
N LEU A 457 4.24 -72.36 -24.44
CA LEU A 457 3.14 -71.89 -23.59
C LEU A 457 2.12 -73.00 -23.28
N GLY A 458 1.92 -73.95 -24.19
CA GLY A 458 1.05 -75.12 -23.97
C GLY A 458 1.65 -76.14 -23.00
N GLN A 459 2.98 -76.33 -23.02
CA GLN A 459 3.68 -77.20 -22.07
C GLN A 459 3.67 -76.61 -20.64
N LEU A 460 3.86 -75.29 -20.50
CA LEU A 460 3.84 -74.60 -19.21
C LEU A 460 2.41 -74.45 -18.62
N PHE A 461 1.38 -74.40 -19.46
CA PHE A 461 -0.02 -74.21 -19.05
C PHE A 461 -0.96 -75.19 -19.78
N PRO A 462 -0.94 -76.49 -19.44
CA PRO A 462 -1.71 -77.53 -20.14
C PRO A 462 -3.23 -77.30 -20.11
N CYS A 463 -3.74 -76.56 -19.12
CA CYS A 463 -5.15 -76.20 -18.97
C CYS A 463 -5.64 -75.07 -19.92
N THR A 464 -4.83 -74.64 -20.89
CA THR A 464 -5.13 -73.50 -21.78
C THR A 464 -5.37 -73.91 -23.23
N SER A 465 -6.39 -73.32 -23.85
CA SER A 465 -6.69 -73.53 -25.27
C SER A 465 -5.67 -72.84 -26.19
N LYS A 466 -5.57 -73.32 -27.44
CA LYS A 466 -4.68 -72.74 -28.46
C LYS A 466 -4.96 -71.25 -28.68
N LEU A 467 -6.24 -70.86 -28.74
CA LEU A 467 -6.68 -69.47 -28.94
C LEU A 467 -6.27 -68.55 -27.77
N GLU A 468 -6.36 -69.02 -26.53
CA GLU A 468 -5.93 -68.25 -25.34
C GLU A 468 -4.41 -68.01 -25.33
N ARG A 469 -3.63 -68.98 -25.84
CA ARG A 469 -2.16 -68.87 -25.99
C ARG A 469 -1.78 -67.91 -27.12
N GLU A 470 -2.44 -67.99 -28.26
CA GLU A 470 -2.27 -67.04 -29.37
C GLU A 470 -2.64 -65.60 -28.98
N ASN A 471 -3.75 -65.41 -28.24
CA ASN A 471 -4.16 -64.11 -27.71
C ASN A 471 -3.17 -63.55 -26.67
N THR A 472 -2.56 -64.43 -25.87
CA THR A 472 -1.50 -64.05 -24.92
C THR A 472 -0.23 -63.63 -25.68
N MET A 473 0.15 -64.36 -26.73
CA MET A 473 1.32 -64.03 -27.56
C MET A 473 1.15 -62.71 -28.32
N LYS A 474 -0.02 -62.48 -28.95
CA LYS A 474 -0.37 -61.21 -29.60
C LYS A 474 -0.27 -60.02 -28.63
N TYR A 475 -0.67 -60.21 -27.37
CA TYR A 475 -0.56 -59.18 -26.34
C TYR A 475 0.90 -58.88 -25.95
N LEU A 476 1.75 -59.91 -25.82
CA LEU A 476 3.17 -59.72 -25.52
C LEU A 476 3.91 -58.99 -26.67
N VAL A 477 3.65 -59.38 -27.92
CA VAL A 477 4.23 -58.71 -29.11
C VAL A 477 3.78 -57.25 -29.19
N ALA A 478 2.50 -56.96 -28.96
CA ALA A 478 2.00 -55.59 -28.93
C ALA A 478 2.66 -54.73 -27.83
N GLY A 479 3.00 -55.32 -26.68
CA GLY A 479 3.77 -54.66 -25.63
C GLY A 479 5.18 -54.27 -26.09
N MET A 480 5.91 -55.19 -26.72
CA MET A 480 7.28 -54.92 -27.22
C MET A 480 7.30 -53.81 -28.28
N CYS A 481 6.32 -53.78 -29.20
CA CYS A 481 6.20 -52.69 -30.18
C CYS A 481 5.94 -51.32 -29.53
N HIS A 482 5.25 -51.29 -28.39
CA HIS A 482 4.95 -50.05 -27.66
C HIS A 482 6.17 -49.51 -26.89
N ASP A 483 7.10 -50.36 -26.46
CA ASP A 483 8.35 -49.91 -25.80
C ASP A 483 9.45 -49.58 -26.82
N LEU A 484 9.52 -50.27 -27.97
CA LEU A 484 10.37 -49.87 -29.10
C LEU A 484 10.02 -48.46 -29.62
N GLY A 485 8.73 -48.12 -29.65
CA GLY A 485 8.25 -46.77 -29.99
C GLY A 485 8.56 -45.69 -28.93
N LYS A 486 9.16 -46.04 -27.80
CA LYS A 486 9.65 -45.10 -26.77
C LYS A 486 11.17 -44.94 -26.74
N HIS A 487 11.92 -45.82 -27.40
CA HIS A 487 13.39 -45.79 -27.41
C HIS A 487 14.01 -45.22 -28.70
N SER A 488 13.20 -44.78 -29.66
CA SER A 488 13.68 -44.16 -30.91
C SER A 488 14.09 -42.68 -30.79
N ASP A 489 14.24 -42.16 -29.57
CA ASP A 489 14.58 -40.74 -29.29
C ASP A 489 15.86 -40.58 -28.43
N SER A 490 16.70 -41.63 -28.36
CA SER A 490 18.01 -41.57 -27.70
C SER A 490 19.04 -42.47 -28.38
N THR A 491 20.07 -41.87 -28.98
CA THR A 491 21.18 -42.55 -29.68
C THR A 491 22.16 -43.23 -28.71
N SER A 492 22.52 -44.49 -28.98
CA SER A 492 23.90 -44.99 -29.15
C SER A 492 24.05 -46.47 -28.74
N GLY A 493 24.82 -47.26 -29.50
CA GLY A 493 25.45 -48.50 -29.01
C GLY A 493 24.81 -49.85 -29.33
N ASP A 494 25.11 -50.36 -30.54
CA ASP A 494 25.41 -51.77 -30.87
C ASP A 494 24.35 -52.90 -31.00
N VAL A 495 24.66 -53.72 -32.01
CA VAL A 495 24.15 -55.05 -32.43
C VAL A 495 22.69 -55.16 -32.91
N ALA A 496 22.53 -55.12 -34.23
CA ALA A 496 21.34 -55.63 -34.91
C ALA A 496 21.32 -57.17 -34.96
N VAL A 497 20.13 -57.76 -34.80
CA VAL A 497 19.87 -59.17 -35.17
C VAL A 497 18.68 -59.20 -36.13
N SER A 498 18.92 -59.67 -37.34
CA SER A 498 17.94 -59.83 -38.42
C SER A 498 17.42 -61.26 -38.48
N VAL A 499 16.14 -61.45 -38.87
CA VAL A 499 15.63 -62.74 -39.37
C VAL A 499 14.73 -62.49 -40.59
N SER A 500 14.81 -63.44 -41.54
CA SER A 500 14.30 -63.35 -42.92
C SER A 500 12.79 -63.09 -43.06
N LYS A 501 12.44 -62.56 -44.23
CA LYS A 501 11.08 -62.33 -44.70
C LYS A 501 10.83 -63.21 -45.94
N ASP A 502 10.59 -64.48 -45.72
CA ASP A 502 10.21 -65.39 -46.79
C ASP A 502 8.74 -65.14 -47.15
N LYS A 503 8.54 -64.26 -48.12
CA LYS A 503 7.29 -64.18 -48.89
C LYS A 503 7.34 -65.28 -49.95
N ASN A 504 6.36 -66.18 -49.91
CA ASN A 504 5.85 -66.78 -51.15
C ASN A 504 4.53 -66.09 -51.52
N ASP A 505 4.24 -66.16 -52.82
CA ASP A 505 3.04 -65.66 -53.51
C ASP A 505 1.74 -66.38 -52.99
N THR A 506 0.51 -66.07 -53.44
CA THR A 506 0.04 -65.54 -54.74
C THR A 506 -1.38 -64.95 -54.62
N ASP A 507 -1.94 -64.48 -55.75
CA ASP A 507 -3.37 -64.27 -56.06
C ASP A 507 -4.08 -63.12 -55.31
N GLN A 508 -4.53 -62.02 -55.92
CA GLN A 508 -5.10 -61.73 -57.25
C GLN A 508 -6.56 -62.21 -57.44
N ILE A 509 -7.42 -61.22 -57.75
CA ILE A 509 -8.88 -61.25 -58.03
C ILE A 509 -9.77 -61.28 -56.79
#